data_AF-A0A668A5H2-F1
#
_entry.id   AF-A0A668A5H2-F1
#
_cell.length_a   1.000
_cell.length_b   1.000
_cell.length_c   1.000
_cell.angle_alpha   90.00
_cell.angle_beta   90.00
_cell.angle_gamma   90.00
#
_symmetry.space_group_name_H-M   'P 1'
#
loop_
_entity.id
_entity.type
_entity.pdbx_description
1 polymer ?
#
loop_
_entity_poly.entity_id
_entity_poly.type
_entity_poly.pdbx_seq_one_letter_code
_entity_poly.pdbx_strand_id
1 'polypeptide(L)'
;PKCNKEVAEANFALHESHCRRFLCLCPDCEEPVPKEQLDQHRLDQHTQVKCSRCNRKVERCHLMDHEADECEERLQCCKFCELEVPWKELDEHSAACGSRTERCGDCGRYVTLKDQLEHDKICPATQAVSGPPPSVRQTPGTCRGCGASFPAEEMEEHEGDFSKKEARSPLSSSLKAVFLSNRPSGELLGDSRDPNQISTCPHCHLALPLLTLRWHEVKCQIHIHLK
;
A
#
# COMPACT_ATOMS: atom_id res chain seq x y z
N PRO A 1 48.50 -1.48 4.66
CA PRO A 1 47.97 -1.02 3.36
C PRO A 1 46.54 -0.50 3.55
N LYS A 2 46.18 0.63 2.92
CA LYS A 2 44.88 1.29 3.13
C LYS A 2 43.76 0.76 2.24
N CYS A 3 44.04 -0.13 1.28
CA CYS A 3 43.09 -0.46 0.22
C CYS A 3 42.35 -1.80 0.34
N ASN A 4 42.47 -2.52 1.46
CA ASN A 4 41.81 -3.81 1.73
C ASN A 4 41.96 -4.88 0.61
N LYS A 5 42.94 -4.74 -0.29
CA LYS A 5 43.23 -5.72 -1.35
C LYS A 5 44.21 -6.78 -0.86
N GLU A 6 43.89 -8.04 -1.10
CA GLU A 6 44.80 -9.16 -0.89
C GLU A 6 45.87 -9.17 -2.00
N VAL A 7 47.14 -9.23 -1.60
CA VAL A 7 48.28 -9.22 -2.52
C VAL A 7 49.27 -10.29 -2.09
N ALA A 8 49.83 -11.02 -3.06
CA ALA A 8 50.87 -12.01 -2.82
C ALA A 8 52.03 -11.42 -2.02
N GLU A 9 52.56 -12.18 -1.06
CA GLU A 9 53.59 -11.74 -0.11
C GLU A 9 54.81 -11.11 -0.80
N ALA A 10 55.28 -11.71 -1.89
CA ALA A 10 56.39 -11.21 -2.69
C ALA A 10 56.16 -9.81 -3.29
N ASN A 11 54.90 -9.43 -3.55
CA ASN A 11 54.51 -8.15 -4.11
C ASN A 11 53.99 -7.16 -3.05
N PHE A 12 53.90 -7.58 -1.79
CA PHE A 12 53.32 -6.78 -0.71
C PHE A 12 54.07 -5.47 -0.47
N ALA A 13 55.41 -5.50 -0.44
CA ALA A 13 56.21 -4.30 -0.21
C ALA A 13 56.02 -3.24 -1.31
N LEU A 14 55.97 -3.68 -2.57
CA LEU A 14 55.69 -2.80 -3.70
C LEU A 14 54.26 -2.25 -3.64
N HIS A 15 53.28 -3.11 -3.37
CA HIS A 15 51.89 -2.71 -3.22
C HIS A 15 51.66 -1.76 -2.04
N GLU A 16 52.34 -1.98 -0.91
CA GLU A 16 52.25 -1.13 0.27
C GLU A 16 52.76 0.28 -0.03
N SER A 17 53.92 0.39 -0.68
CA SER A 17 54.49 1.67 -1.07
C SER A 17 53.57 2.43 -2.04
N HIS A 18 53.01 1.73 -3.04
CA HIS A 18 52.06 2.29 -4.00
C HIS A 18 50.76 2.72 -3.31
N CYS A 19 50.17 1.84 -2.49
CA CYS A 19 48.95 2.10 -1.76
C CYS A 19 49.09 3.30 -0.81
N ARG A 20 50.20 3.40 -0.06
CA ARG A 20 50.45 4.54 0.83
C ARG A 20 50.69 5.85 0.07
N ARG A 21 51.29 5.77 -1.12
CA ARG A 21 51.55 6.94 -1.97
C ARG A 21 50.26 7.51 -2.55
N PHE A 22 49.40 6.66 -3.10
CA PHE A 22 48.26 7.11 -3.91
C PHE A 22 46.90 7.08 -3.19
N LEU A 23 46.73 6.25 -2.16
CA LEU A 23 45.44 6.11 -1.48
C LEU A 23 45.48 6.74 -0.08
N CYS A 24 44.37 7.35 0.31
CA CYS A 24 44.08 7.81 1.67
C CYS A 24 42.71 7.29 2.11
N LEU A 25 42.44 7.31 3.41
CA LEU A 25 41.10 7.02 3.92
C LEU A 25 40.32 8.33 3.95
N CYS A 26 39.06 8.31 3.54
CA CYS A 26 38.16 9.43 3.70
C CYS A 26 37.92 9.68 5.20
N PRO A 27 38.01 10.93 5.71
CA PRO A 27 37.75 11.20 7.13
C PRO A 27 36.28 11.03 7.53
N ASP A 28 35.37 11.03 6.56
CA ASP A 28 33.91 11.04 6.78
C ASP A 28 33.30 9.62 6.71
N CYS A 29 33.82 8.72 5.83
CA CYS A 29 33.35 7.33 5.70
C CYS A 29 34.42 6.24 5.83
N GLU A 30 35.68 6.61 6.10
CA GLU A 30 36.83 5.68 6.21
C GLU A 30 37.13 4.84 4.95
N GLU A 31 36.45 5.11 3.83
CA GLU A 31 36.69 4.41 2.56
C GLU A 31 38.05 4.79 1.94
N PRO A 32 38.76 3.83 1.31
CA PRO A 32 40.00 4.12 0.61
C PRO A 32 39.77 4.82 -0.72
N VAL A 33 40.18 6.07 -0.79
CA VAL A 33 40.04 6.94 -1.97
C VAL A 33 41.42 7.37 -2.47
N PRO A 34 41.64 7.48 -3.79
CA PRO A 34 42.82 8.15 -4.33
C PRO A 34 42.93 9.57 -3.80
N LYS A 35 44.12 9.97 -3.35
CA LYS A 35 44.35 11.31 -2.75
C LYS A 35 43.91 12.43 -3.68
N GLU A 36 44.16 12.29 -4.98
CA GLU A 36 43.76 13.26 -6.00
C GLU A 36 42.24 13.35 -6.18
N GLN A 37 41.50 12.30 -5.81
CA GLN A 37 40.04 12.22 -5.94
C GLN A 37 39.32 12.43 -4.61
N LEU A 38 40.05 12.63 -3.49
CA LEU A 38 39.44 12.77 -2.16
C LEU A 38 38.46 13.95 -2.13
N ASP A 39 38.83 15.10 -2.68
CA ASP A 39 37.97 16.28 -2.69
C ASP A 39 36.72 16.05 -3.53
N GLN A 40 36.85 15.40 -4.69
CA GLN A 40 35.73 15.05 -5.54
C GLN A 40 34.81 14.03 -4.85
N HIS A 41 35.36 12.98 -4.23
CA HIS A 41 34.60 12.01 -3.45
C HIS A 41 33.82 12.68 -2.31
N ARG A 42 34.44 13.61 -1.58
CA ARG A 42 33.77 14.36 -0.51
C ARG A 42 32.67 15.25 -1.07
N LEU A 43 32.90 15.90 -2.20
CA LEU A 43 31.88 16.68 -2.88
C LEU A 43 30.71 15.79 -3.36
N ASP A 44 30.97 14.59 -3.86
CA ASP A 44 29.94 13.72 -4.43
C ASP A 44 29.19 12.92 -3.37
N GLN A 45 29.86 12.42 -2.33
CA GLN A 45 29.25 11.54 -1.33
C GLN A 45 28.87 12.28 -0.04
N HIS A 46 29.70 13.22 0.42
CA HIS A 46 29.58 13.86 1.73
C HIS A 46 28.99 15.28 1.71
N THR A 47 28.66 15.80 0.53
CA THR A 47 27.96 17.09 0.46
C THR A 47 26.60 16.97 1.10
N GLN A 48 26.29 17.91 2.00
CA GLN A 48 24.97 18.03 2.59
C GLN A 48 23.96 18.48 1.53
N VAL A 49 22.94 17.65 1.33
CA VAL A 49 21.79 17.89 0.49
C VAL A 49 20.54 17.94 1.36
N LYS A 50 19.51 18.67 0.91
CA LYS A 50 18.23 18.74 1.62
C LYS A 50 17.31 17.66 1.10
N CYS A 51 16.68 16.90 1.99
CA CYS A 51 15.59 16.01 1.61
C CYS A 51 14.42 16.82 1.04
N SER A 52 13.86 16.35 -0.08
CA SER A 52 12.76 17.02 -0.78
C SER A 52 11.44 17.04 0.01
N ARG A 53 11.25 16.07 0.92
CA ARG A 53 10.03 15.91 1.72
C ARG A 53 10.12 16.63 3.06
N CYS A 54 11.14 16.33 3.86
CA CYS A 54 11.27 16.84 5.23
C CYS A 54 12.22 18.05 5.36
N ASN A 55 12.91 18.47 4.29
CA ASN A 55 13.89 19.56 4.27
C ASN A 55 15.08 19.40 5.24
N ARG A 56 15.27 18.23 5.86
CA ARG A 56 16.44 17.93 6.69
C ARG A 56 17.70 17.87 5.83
N LYS A 57 18.81 18.35 6.40
CA LYS A 57 20.13 18.24 5.79
C LYS A 57 20.69 16.86 6.08
N VAL A 58 20.99 16.11 5.04
CA VAL A 58 21.58 14.78 5.09
C VAL A 58 22.73 14.71 4.10
N GLU A 59 23.72 13.86 4.34
CA GLU A 59 24.79 13.64 3.35
C GLU A 59 24.23 12.99 2.09
N ARG A 60 24.80 13.30 0.91
CA ARG A 60 24.31 12.75 -0.35
C ARG A 60 24.33 11.22 -0.37
N CYS A 61 25.33 10.58 0.23
CA CYS A 61 25.41 9.13 0.34
C CYS A 61 24.25 8.52 1.14
N HIS A 62 23.74 9.24 2.15
CA HIS A 62 22.65 8.79 3.03
C HIS A 62 21.27 9.31 2.60
N LEU A 63 21.18 10.17 1.59
CA LEU A 63 19.91 10.78 1.18
C LEU A 63 18.87 9.73 0.78
N MET A 64 19.29 8.69 0.04
CA MET A 64 18.35 7.67 -0.43
C MET A 64 17.88 6.75 0.70
N ASP A 65 18.75 6.36 1.62
CA ASP A 65 18.37 5.60 2.82
C ASP A 65 17.45 6.44 3.72
N HIS A 66 17.75 7.73 3.85
CA HIS A 66 16.88 8.66 4.56
C HIS A 66 15.49 8.73 3.93
N GLU A 67 15.38 8.91 2.61
CA GLU A 67 14.10 8.96 1.90
C GLU A 67 13.34 7.63 1.96
N ALA A 68 14.07 6.50 1.99
CA ALA A 68 13.49 5.16 2.04
C ALA A 68 13.00 4.77 3.44
N ASP A 69 13.76 5.06 4.50
CA ASP A 69 13.53 4.48 5.83
C ASP A 69 13.39 5.51 6.97
N GLU A 70 14.13 6.61 6.94
CA GLU A 70 14.17 7.56 8.08
C GLU A 70 13.27 8.79 7.95
N CYS A 71 12.79 9.10 6.74
CA CYS A 71 12.06 10.34 6.48
C CYS A 71 10.66 10.29 7.11
N GLU A 72 10.42 11.13 8.11
CA GLU A 72 9.12 11.25 8.81
C GLU A 72 7.98 11.71 7.89
N GLU A 73 8.32 12.42 6.82
CA GLU A 73 7.40 12.91 5.78
C GLU A 73 7.25 11.90 4.61
N ARG A 74 7.83 10.69 4.73
CA ARG A 74 7.62 9.62 3.73
C ARG A 74 6.15 9.26 3.72
N LEU A 75 5.53 9.26 2.53
CA LEU A 75 4.15 8.84 2.37
C LEU A 75 4.06 7.31 2.47
N GLN A 76 3.06 6.83 3.21
CA GLN A 76 2.74 5.43 3.37
C GLN A 76 1.23 5.24 3.22
N CYS A 77 0.82 4.14 2.62
CA CYS A 77 -0.58 3.83 2.43
C CYS A 77 -1.21 3.28 3.72
N CYS A 78 -2.37 3.81 4.08
CA CYS A 78 -3.19 3.23 5.13
C CYS A 78 -3.74 1.86 4.71
N LYS A 79 -3.66 0.85 5.58
CA LYS A 79 -4.16 -0.50 5.29
C LYS A 79 -5.69 -0.62 5.23
N PHE A 80 -6.40 0.40 5.73
CA PHE A 80 -7.86 0.38 5.86
C PHE A 80 -8.58 1.20 4.78
N CYS A 81 -7.96 2.29 4.31
CA CYS A 81 -8.56 3.18 3.31
C CYS A 81 -7.63 3.47 2.12
N GLU A 82 -6.45 2.85 2.08
CA GLU A 82 -5.44 2.99 1.01
C GLU A 82 -4.94 4.43 0.77
N LEU A 83 -5.30 5.38 1.63
CA LEU A 83 -4.87 6.77 1.53
C LEU A 83 -3.37 6.90 1.85
N GLU A 84 -2.65 7.64 1.01
CA GLU A 84 -1.25 8.03 1.27
C GLU A 84 -1.20 9.12 2.35
N VAL A 85 -0.61 8.80 3.49
CA VAL A 85 -0.42 9.73 4.61
C VAL A 85 1.05 9.78 5.02
N PRO A 86 1.57 10.91 5.54
CA PRO A 86 2.92 10.99 6.09
C PRO A 86 3.15 9.94 7.19
N TRP A 87 4.33 9.32 7.22
CA TRP A 87 4.65 8.25 8.16
C TRP A 87 4.46 8.67 9.62
N LYS A 88 4.81 9.92 9.97
CA LYS A 88 4.56 10.48 11.31
C LYS A 88 3.09 10.48 11.75
N GLU A 89 2.15 10.56 10.80
CA GLU A 89 0.70 10.64 11.02
C GLU A 89 0.02 9.29 10.76
N LEU A 90 0.73 8.32 10.20
CA LEU A 90 0.18 7.03 9.81
C LEU A 90 -0.40 6.25 10.99
N ASP A 91 0.25 6.26 12.15
CA ASP A 91 -0.20 5.51 13.33
C ASP A 91 -1.55 6.05 13.83
N GLU A 92 -1.62 7.36 14.08
CA GLU A 92 -2.85 8.04 14.50
C GLU A 92 -3.96 7.89 13.46
N HIS A 93 -3.63 8.09 12.17
CA HIS A 93 -4.56 7.86 11.07
C HIS A 93 -5.05 6.41 11.04
N SER A 94 -4.18 5.42 11.23
CA SER A 94 -4.56 4.01 11.18
C SER A 94 -5.48 3.63 12.35
N ALA A 95 -5.27 4.20 13.54
CA ALA A 95 -6.13 3.98 14.69
C ALA A 95 -7.52 4.62 14.48
N ALA A 96 -7.55 5.87 13.99
CA ALA A 96 -8.79 6.57 13.69
C ALA A 96 -9.53 5.93 12.50
N CYS A 97 -8.82 5.58 11.44
CA CYS A 97 -9.37 4.95 10.26
C CYS A 97 -9.86 3.53 10.56
N GLY A 98 -9.07 2.71 11.26
CA GLY A 98 -9.45 1.35 11.62
C GLY A 98 -10.64 1.28 12.58
N SER A 99 -10.84 2.29 13.44
CA SER A 99 -12.01 2.37 14.34
C SER A 99 -13.28 2.88 13.66
N ARG A 100 -13.21 3.42 12.44
CA ARG A 100 -14.41 3.79 11.68
C ARG A 100 -15.25 2.55 11.41
N THR A 101 -16.55 2.69 11.64
CA THR A 101 -17.53 1.65 11.34
C THR A 101 -18.18 1.91 10.01
N GLU A 102 -18.24 0.89 9.18
CA GLU A 102 -18.93 0.90 7.89
C GLU A 102 -20.00 -0.21 7.89
N ARG A 103 -21.04 -0.02 7.07
CA ARG A 103 -22.08 -1.04 6.92
C ARG A 103 -21.59 -2.07 5.91
N CYS A 104 -21.58 -3.33 6.30
CA CYS A 104 -21.37 -4.43 5.37
C CYS A 104 -22.46 -4.41 4.28
N GLY A 105 -22.06 -4.46 3.00
CA GLY A 105 -22.98 -4.48 1.87
C GLY A 105 -23.85 -5.74 1.82
N ASP A 106 -23.35 -6.88 2.32
CA ASP A 106 -24.02 -8.16 2.21
C ASP A 106 -24.99 -8.45 3.36
N CYS A 107 -24.64 -8.05 4.59
CA CYS A 107 -25.46 -8.32 5.77
C CYS A 107 -26.03 -7.08 6.46
N GLY A 108 -25.65 -5.86 6.03
CA GLY A 108 -26.13 -4.60 6.59
C GLY A 108 -25.65 -4.28 8.01
N ARG A 109 -24.86 -5.16 8.64
CA ARG A 109 -24.31 -4.92 9.98
C ARG A 109 -23.19 -3.89 9.93
N TYR A 110 -23.09 -3.12 11.01
CA TYR A 110 -21.97 -2.22 11.22
C TYR A 110 -20.75 -3.01 11.70
N VAL A 111 -19.64 -2.86 10.99
CA VAL A 111 -18.37 -3.53 11.25
C VAL A 111 -17.28 -2.47 11.19
N THR A 112 -16.28 -2.56 12.06
CA THR A 112 -15.14 -1.63 11.98
C THR A 112 -14.25 -1.97 10.79
N LEU A 113 -13.59 -0.99 10.18
CA LEU A 113 -12.70 -1.24 9.04
C LEU A 113 -11.58 -2.24 9.37
N LYS A 114 -11.08 -2.26 10.61
CA LYS A 114 -10.11 -3.27 11.06
C LYS A 114 -10.70 -4.70 11.13
N ASP A 115 -11.98 -4.81 11.44
CA ASP A 115 -12.68 -6.10 11.63
C ASP A 115 -13.35 -6.57 10.33
N GLN A 116 -13.31 -5.77 9.25
CA GLN A 116 -13.96 -6.05 7.98
C GLN A 116 -13.43 -7.36 7.37
N LEU A 117 -12.11 -7.56 7.35
CA LEU A 117 -11.49 -8.79 6.83
C LEU A 117 -11.90 -10.04 7.62
N GLU A 118 -12.11 -9.92 8.93
CA GLU A 118 -12.59 -11.03 9.75
C GLU A 118 -14.09 -11.25 9.53
N HIS A 119 -14.87 -10.17 9.44
CA HIS A 119 -16.29 -10.22 9.16
C HIS A 119 -16.60 -10.88 7.83
N ASP A 120 -15.86 -10.58 6.77
CA ASP A 120 -16.08 -11.15 5.44
C ASP A 120 -16.04 -12.70 5.45
N LYS A 121 -15.25 -13.29 6.35
CA LYS A 121 -15.12 -14.74 6.53
C LYS A 121 -16.33 -15.37 7.24
N ILE A 122 -16.95 -14.65 8.16
CA ILE A 122 -18.08 -15.14 8.98
C ILE A 122 -19.40 -14.44 8.63
N CYS A 123 -19.43 -13.67 7.54
CA CYS A 123 -20.60 -12.90 7.16
C CYS A 123 -21.78 -13.87 6.91
N PRO A 124 -22.93 -13.64 7.56
CA PRO A 124 -24.09 -14.52 7.44
C PRO A 124 -24.67 -14.55 6.01
N ALA A 125 -24.41 -13.52 5.20
CA ALA A 125 -24.91 -13.40 3.85
C ALA A 125 -24.08 -14.22 2.83
N THR A 126 -22.76 -14.38 3.07
CA THR A 126 -21.90 -15.26 2.26
C THR A 126 -22.01 -16.73 2.64
N GLN A 127 -22.42 -17.03 3.88
CA GLN A 127 -22.68 -18.40 4.34
C GLN A 127 -24.05 -18.97 3.89
N ALA A 128 -24.90 -18.17 3.24
CA ALA A 128 -26.26 -18.56 2.85
C ALA A 128 -26.35 -19.28 1.49
N VAL A 129 -25.28 -19.93 1.01
CA VAL A 129 -25.34 -20.81 -0.18
C VAL A 129 -24.93 -22.23 0.20
N SER A 130 -25.72 -22.88 1.05
CA SER A 130 -25.95 -24.35 1.09
C SER A 130 -26.94 -24.70 2.20
N GLY A 131 -28.22 -24.37 2.00
CA GLY A 131 -29.28 -24.83 2.89
C GLY A 131 -30.59 -24.12 2.58
N PRO A 132 -31.71 -24.84 2.38
CA PRO A 132 -33.01 -24.21 2.21
C PRO A 132 -33.38 -23.44 3.49
N PRO A 133 -34.11 -22.32 3.36
CA PRO A 133 -34.31 -21.37 4.47
C PRO A 133 -35.07 -22.04 5.63
N PRO A 134 -34.78 -21.72 6.90
CA PRO A 134 -35.75 -21.93 7.95
C PRO A 134 -36.93 -21.00 7.65
N SER A 135 -38.02 -21.62 7.17
CA SER A 135 -39.33 -21.00 7.01
C SER A 135 -39.77 -20.41 8.34
N VAL A 136 -39.56 -19.10 8.51
CA VAL A 136 -40.34 -18.33 9.47
C VAL A 136 -41.75 -18.29 8.88
N ARG A 137 -42.62 -19.18 9.36
CA ARG A 137 -44.06 -19.10 9.11
C ARG A 137 -44.58 -17.82 9.76
N GLN A 138 -44.49 -16.71 9.05
CA GLN A 138 -45.28 -15.53 9.35
C GLN A 138 -46.72 -15.86 8.95
N THR A 139 -47.62 -15.87 9.94
CA THR A 139 -49.05 -16.05 9.69
C THR A 139 -49.62 -14.65 9.42
N PRO A 140 -50.17 -14.34 8.22
CA PRO A 140 -50.66 -13.00 7.93
C PRO A 140 -51.96 -12.72 8.70
N GLY A 141 -52.00 -11.62 9.46
CA GLY A 141 -53.25 -11.06 9.99
C GLY A 141 -54.03 -10.39 8.85
N THR A 142 -55.33 -10.67 8.73
CA THR A 142 -56.19 -10.09 7.68
C THR A 142 -57.06 -9.00 8.28
N CYS A 143 -57.07 -7.80 7.68
CA CYS A 143 -57.88 -6.68 8.15
C CYS A 143 -59.38 -6.91 7.85
N ARG A 144 -60.23 -6.84 8.88
CA ARG A 144 -61.67 -7.16 8.79
C ARG A 144 -62.51 -6.12 8.04
N GLY A 145 -61.97 -4.94 7.73
CA GLY A 145 -62.67 -3.85 7.03
C GLY A 145 -62.46 -3.82 5.51
N CYS A 146 -61.33 -4.32 5.00
CA CYS A 146 -60.96 -4.26 3.57
C CYS A 146 -60.53 -5.61 2.98
N GLY A 147 -60.31 -6.64 3.80
CA GLY A 147 -60.00 -8.00 3.34
C GLY A 147 -58.57 -8.20 2.80
N ALA A 148 -57.68 -7.22 2.95
CA ALA A 148 -56.29 -7.33 2.52
C ALA A 148 -55.40 -7.94 3.62
N SER A 149 -54.39 -8.70 3.18
CA SER A 149 -53.41 -9.39 4.03
C SER A 149 -52.09 -8.62 4.02
N PHE A 150 -51.57 -8.27 5.20
CA PHE A 150 -50.32 -7.53 5.34
C PHE A 150 -49.36 -8.22 6.34
N PRO A 151 -48.03 -8.03 6.22
CA PRO A 151 -47.08 -8.48 7.23
C PRO A 151 -47.27 -7.69 8.54
N ALA A 152 -46.97 -8.33 9.68
CA ALA A 152 -47.34 -7.83 11.01
C ALA A 152 -46.64 -6.52 11.44
N GLU A 153 -45.60 -6.09 10.71
CA GLU A 153 -44.87 -4.84 10.97
C GLU A 153 -45.58 -3.57 10.46
N GLU A 154 -46.67 -3.66 9.68
CA GLU A 154 -47.35 -2.48 9.09
C GLU A 154 -48.80 -2.26 9.62
N MET A 155 -49.23 -2.97 10.66
CA MET A 155 -50.62 -2.85 11.13
C MET A 155 -50.89 -1.63 12.04
N GLU A 156 -49.87 -1.07 12.69
CA GLU A 156 -50.04 0.11 13.56
C GLU A 156 -50.24 1.41 12.78
N GLU A 157 -49.87 1.45 11.49
CA GLU A 157 -50.05 2.65 10.64
C GLU A 157 -51.38 2.63 9.87
N HIS A 158 -51.96 1.45 9.61
CA HIS A 158 -53.23 1.31 8.89
C HIS A 158 -54.47 1.69 9.74
N GLU A 159 -54.42 1.59 11.08
CA GLU A 159 -55.54 2.03 11.93
C GLU A 159 -55.63 3.57 12.08
N GLY A 160 -54.62 4.32 11.60
CA GLY A 160 -54.59 5.78 11.66
C GLY A 160 -55.27 6.52 10.50
N ASP A 161 -55.39 5.90 9.32
CA ASP A 161 -55.77 6.61 8.08
C ASP A 161 -57.19 6.31 7.57
N PHE A 162 -57.95 5.46 8.26
CA PHE A 162 -59.33 5.10 7.84
C PHE A 162 -60.42 6.13 8.20
N SER A 163 -60.05 7.28 8.78
CA SER A 163 -61.00 8.28 9.27
C SER A 163 -61.00 9.63 8.53
N LYS A 164 -60.37 9.73 7.35
CA LYS A 164 -60.52 10.93 6.49
C LYS A 164 -60.71 10.56 5.02
N LYS A 165 -61.94 10.19 4.69
CA LYS A 165 -62.43 10.29 3.31
C LYS A 165 -62.59 11.76 2.92
N GLU A 166 -62.65 11.96 1.61
CA GLU A 166 -63.17 13.13 0.89
C GLU A 166 -62.14 14.23 0.60
N ALA A 167 -61.42 14.11 -0.52
CA ALA A 167 -61.59 15.04 -1.65
C ALA A 167 -60.52 14.86 -2.76
N ARG A 168 -61.04 14.60 -3.98
CA ARG A 168 -60.55 15.02 -5.31
C ARG A 168 -59.42 14.21 -6.02
N SER A 169 -59.87 13.61 -7.12
CA SER A 169 -59.14 13.08 -8.29
C SER A 169 -58.51 14.19 -9.18
N PRO A 170 -57.95 13.91 -10.38
CA PRO A 170 -56.91 12.93 -10.76
C PRO A 170 -55.82 13.55 -11.72
N LEU A 171 -54.94 12.69 -12.26
CA LEU A 171 -54.07 12.84 -13.46
C LEU A 171 -52.65 13.39 -13.17
N SER A 172 -51.54 12.93 -13.78
CA SER A 172 -51.32 12.18 -15.04
C SER A 172 -49.97 11.42 -15.07
N SER A 173 -49.93 10.30 -15.82
CA SER A 173 -48.95 9.85 -16.84
C SER A 173 -47.47 10.31 -16.73
N SER A 174 -46.42 9.52 -16.99
CA SER A 174 -46.24 8.43 -17.97
C SER A 174 -44.81 7.83 -17.95
N LEU A 175 -44.72 6.52 -18.21
CA LEU A 175 -43.80 5.79 -19.13
C LEU A 175 -42.34 5.39 -18.75
N LYS A 176 -42.18 4.04 -18.73
CA LYS A 176 -41.14 3.13 -19.32
C LYS A 176 -39.72 3.16 -18.74
N ALA A 177 -39.12 2.07 -18.22
CA ALA A 177 -38.93 0.66 -18.61
C ALA A 177 -37.72 0.37 -19.55
N VAL A 178 -36.96 -0.65 -19.12
CA VAL A 178 -36.10 -1.60 -19.85
C VAL A 178 -34.56 -1.45 -19.77
N PHE A 179 -34.02 -2.33 -18.92
CA PHE A 179 -32.86 -3.22 -18.95
C PHE A 179 -31.93 -3.39 -20.18
N LEU A 180 -30.74 -3.92 -19.81
CA LEU A 180 -29.71 -4.71 -20.52
C LEU A 180 -28.51 -3.88 -21.03
N SER A 181 -27.38 -3.93 -20.33
CA SER A 181 -26.32 -4.97 -20.34
C SER A 181 -25.29 -4.71 -21.43
N ASN A 182 -24.03 -4.46 -21.03
CA ASN A 182 -22.89 -5.17 -21.59
C ASN A 182 -21.65 -5.02 -20.70
N ARG A 183 -21.20 -6.19 -20.23
CA ARG A 183 -19.82 -6.48 -19.80
C ARG A 183 -18.91 -6.43 -21.04
N PRO A 184 -17.60 -6.28 -20.82
CA PRO A 184 -16.75 -7.43 -21.14
C PRO A 184 -15.91 -7.89 -19.94
N SER A 185 -15.95 -9.20 -19.71
CA SER A 185 -14.79 -9.99 -19.27
C SER A 185 -13.69 -9.80 -20.31
N GLY A 186 -12.39 -9.73 -20.05
CA GLY A 186 -11.57 -10.16 -18.93
C GLY A 186 -10.31 -10.76 -19.58
N GLU A 187 -9.11 -10.30 -19.21
CA GLU A 187 -7.88 -11.07 -19.40
C GLU A 187 -6.90 -10.74 -18.27
N LEU A 188 -6.52 -11.80 -17.57
CA LEU A 188 -5.48 -11.85 -16.56
C LEU A 188 -4.11 -11.80 -17.25
N LEU A 189 -3.29 -10.82 -16.88
CA LEU A 189 -1.85 -11.01 -16.84
C LEU A 189 -1.38 -10.49 -15.48
N GLY A 190 -1.08 -11.44 -14.60
CA GLY A 190 -0.53 -11.14 -13.29
C GLY A 190 0.83 -10.48 -13.43
N ASP A 191 0.98 -9.33 -12.80
CA ASP A 191 2.26 -8.91 -12.26
C ASP A 191 2.02 -8.65 -10.77
N SER A 192 1.83 -9.73 -10.01
CA SER A 192 2.21 -9.71 -8.60
C SER A 192 3.69 -9.39 -8.59
N ARG A 193 4.02 -8.10 -8.56
CA ARG A 193 5.38 -7.61 -8.41
C ARG A 193 5.85 -8.02 -7.03
N ASP A 194 6.39 -9.24 -6.98
CA ASP A 194 7.03 -9.81 -5.81
C ASP A 194 8.13 -8.83 -5.39
N PRO A 195 8.04 -8.22 -4.19
CA PRO A 195 9.00 -7.21 -3.74
C PRO A 195 10.42 -7.77 -3.59
N ASN A 196 10.60 -9.09 -3.67
CA ASN A 196 11.87 -9.79 -3.58
C ASN A 196 12.34 -10.38 -4.91
N GLN A 197 11.81 -9.95 -6.07
CA GLN A 197 12.27 -10.45 -7.36
C GLN A 197 13.80 -10.23 -7.50
N ILE A 198 14.55 -11.34 -7.56
CA ILE A 198 16.01 -11.36 -7.62
C ILE A 198 16.42 -11.38 -9.09
N SER A 199 17.31 -10.47 -9.49
CA SER A 199 17.91 -10.43 -10.82
C SER A 199 19.43 -10.38 -10.71
N THR A 200 20.13 -10.70 -11.78
CA THR A 200 21.59 -10.81 -11.80
C THR A 200 22.24 -9.61 -12.48
N CYS A 201 23.33 -9.13 -11.88
CA CYS A 201 24.08 -8.00 -12.42
C CYS A 201 24.78 -8.40 -13.73
N PRO A 202 24.64 -7.65 -14.84
CA PRO A 202 25.31 -7.97 -16.10
C PRO A 202 26.84 -7.78 -16.03
N HIS A 203 27.34 -7.13 -14.98
CA HIS A 203 28.75 -6.74 -14.82
C HIS A 203 29.56 -7.70 -13.93
N CYS A 204 28.95 -8.30 -12.91
CA CYS A 204 29.62 -9.28 -12.05
C CYS A 204 28.81 -10.55 -11.76
N HIS A 205 27.61 -10.68 -12.37
CA HIS A 205 26.71 -11.82 -12.27
C HIS A 205 26.23 -12.18 -10.85
N LEU A 206 26.37 -11.26 -9.89
CA LEU A 206 25.81 -11.40 -8.55
C LEU A 206 24.28 -11.28 -8.59
N ALA A 207 23.58 -12.26 -8.02
CA ALA A 207 22.13 -12.29 -7.93
C ALA A 207 21.67 -11.47 -6.72
N LEU A 208 20.93 -10.39 -6.96
CA LEU A 208 20.45 -9.46 -5.95
C LEU A 208 18.98 -9.10 -6.18
N PRO A 209 18.19 -8.82 -5.13
CA PRO A 209 16.86 -8.24 -5.28
C PRO A 209 16.91 -7.00 -6.18
N LEU A 210 15.91 -6.81 -7.05
CA LEU A 210 15.91 -5.76 -8.09
C LEU A 210 16.21 -4.35 -7.55
N LEU A 211 15.75 -4.04 -6.34
CA LEU A 211 16.00 -2.76 -5.69
C LEU A 211 17.50 -2.56 -5.36
N THR A 212 18.14 -3.62 -4.84
CA THR A 212 19.58 -3.66 -4.55
C THR A 212 20.41 -3.76 -5.84
N LEU A 213 19.88 -4.44 -6.86
CA LEU A 213 20.56 -4.63 -8.13
C LEU A 213 20.77 -3.30 -8.86
N ARG A 214 19.76 -2.41 -8.88
CA ARG A 214 19.86 -1.10 -9.54
C ARG A 214 21.02 -0.26 -9.02
N TRP A 215 21.30 -0.35 -7.72
CA TRP A 215 22.43 0.31 -7.08
C TRP A 215 23.75 -0.39 -7.32
N HIS A 216 23.71 -1.72 -7.22
CA HIS A 216 24.87 -2.55 -7.46
C HIS A 216 25.37 -2.39 -8.90
N GLU A 217 24.51 -2.25 -9.91
CA GLU A 217 24.90 -2.02 -11.30
C GLU A 217 25.73 -0.74 -11.47
N VAL A 218 25.29 0.39 -10.88
CA VAL A 218 26.01 1.67 -10.98
C VAL A 218 27.39 1.59 -10.28
N LYS A 219 27.44 1.04 -9.06
CA LYS A 219 28.71 0.85 -8.33
C LYS A 219 29.63 -0.16 -9.00
N CYS A 220 29.08 -1.25 -9.53
CA CYS A 220 29.83 -2.31 -10.21
C CYS A 220 30.43 -1.80 -11.51
N GLN A 221 29.70 -1.00 -12.29
CA GLN A 221 30.19 -0.39 -13.52
C GLN A 221 31.37 0.56 -13.25
N ILE A 222 31.29 1.39 -12.21
CA ILE A 222 32.41 2.25 -11.77
C ILE A 222 33.64 1.42 -11.38
N HIS A 223 33.43 0.29 -10.68
CA HIS A 223 34.52 -0.58 -10.24
C HIS A 223 35.21 -1.34 -11.40
N ILE A 224 34.49 -1.63 -12.49
CA ILE A 224 35.05 -2.26 -13.70
C ILE A 224 35.86 -1.26 -14.51
N HIS A 225 35.47 0.01 -14.56
CA HIS A 225 36.22 1.05 -15.27
C HIS A 225 37.48 1.55 -14.54
N LEU A 226 37.70 1.11 -13.29
CA LEU A 226 38.87 1.44 -12.45
C LEU A 226 39.91 0.30 -12.37
N LYS A 227 39.76 -0.76 -13.18
CA LYS A 227 40.77 -1.80 -13.44
C LYS A 227 41.44 -1.57 -14.79
#